data_AF-A0A6P8TPX2-F1
#
_entry.id   AF-A0A6P8TPX2-F1
#
_cell.length_a   1.000
_cell.length_b   1.000
_cell.length_c   1.000
_cell.angle_alpha   90.00
_cell.angle_beta   90.00
_cell.angle_gamma   90.00
#
_symmetry.space_group_name_H-M   'P 1'
#
loop_
_entity.id
_entity.type
_entity.pdbx_description
1 polymer ?
#
loop_
_entity_poly.entity_id
_entity_poly.type
_entity_poly.pdbx_seq_one_letter_code
_entity_poly.pdbx_strand_id
1 'polypeptide(L)'
;MSKREAFLESCCTENVDDFLRFIQLHRNKTEPFDVEEVLQEMNRDQRQTLWGKLSSLLQDVLQEERREEGSEERREEAMEVEAAADPSHVRSVVDGVTLVAAESLKVLQDGETYSSLLEIIHRLHDLLELQPVSEAPLQLQILRLCDAWWKKDLKEKETFGRSAMIIALTKSFDLKKPGTEIQRVWSLREVLLGLDYTSEDNKQMMDLLLKCFQRPAFLRNDDEKGNVKRKKVQIMEKIESKPDLALDYLEYLFTHSSTREKVLDLDQRKLTQLHKVLENWRV
;
A
#
# COMPACT_ATOMS: atom_id res chain seq x y z
N MET A 1 29.75 20.69 6.52
CA MET A 1 28.40 20.40 5.98
C MET A 1 27.64 19.62 7.04
N SER A 2 26.43 20.04 7.38
CA SER A 2 25.58 19.36 8.36
C SER A 2 25.04 18.04 7.78
N LYS A 3 24.59 17.10 8.63
CA LYS A 3 23.96 15.84 8.18
C LYS A 3 22.76 16.10 7.26
N ARG A 4 21.95 17.13 7.57
CA ARG A 4 20.79 17.56 6.78
C ARG A 4 21.18 18.04 5.39
N GLU A 5 22.20 18.88 5.30
CA GLU A 5 22.71 19.39 4.02
C GLU A 5 23.27 18.25 3.17
N ALA A 6 24.09 17.37 3.75
CA ALA A 6 24.66 16.23 3.04
C ALA A 6 23.57 15.29 2.49
N PHE A 7 22.54 14.99 3.29
CA PHE A 7 21.42 14.18 2.83
C PHE A 7 20.64 14.87 1.70
N LEU A 8 20.35 16.17 1.85
CA LEU A 8 19.64 16.95 0.83
C LEU A 8 20.44 17.10 -0.47
N GLU A 9 21.77 17.18 -0.41
CA GLU A 9 22.65 17.22 -1.58
C GLU A 9 22.74 15.87 -2.30
N SER A 10 22.62 14.77 -1.57
CA SER A 10 22.66 13.42 -2.16
C SER A 10 21.44 13.08 -3.03
N CYS A 11 20.29 13.75 -2.81
CA CYS A 11 19.01 13.43 -3.48
C CYS A 11 18.95 13.95 -4.93
N CYS A 12 19.91 13.61 -5.78
CA CYS A 12 19.91 13.93 -7.21
C CYS A 12 20.54 12.79 -8.02
N THR A 13 20.35 12.82 -9.34
CA THR A 13 20.83 11.75 -10.24
C THR A 13 22.35 11.64 -10.24
N GLU A 14 23.09 12.76 -10.08
CA GLU A 14 24.56 12.70 -10.06
C GLU A 14 25.14 12.06 -8.79
N ASN A 15 24.38 12.07 -7.69
CA ASN A 15 24.81 11.57 -6.37
C ASN A 15 23.93 10.42 -5.86
N VAL A 16 23.30 9.69 -6.77
CA VAL A 16 22.32 8.65 -6.43
C VAL A 16 22.90 7.55 -5.52
N ASP A 17 24.17 7.20 -5.70
CA ASP A 17 24.86 6.22 -4.84
C ASP A 17 25.01 6.72 -3.40
N ASP A 18 25.27 8.02 -3.21
CA ASP A 18 25.33 8.62 -1.86
C ASP A 18 23.95 8.63 -1.21
N PHE A 19 22.89 8.91 -1.98
CA PHE A 19 21.51 8.81 -1.49
C PHE A 19 21.21 7.39 -1.03
N LEU A 20 21.48 6.38 -1.86
CA LEU A 20 21.26 4.97 -1.52
C LEU A 20 22.09 4.54 -0.31
N ARG A 21 23.30 5.08 -0.15
CA ARG A 21 24.13 4.86 1.04
C ARG A 21 23.45 5.42 2.29
N PHE A 22 22.85 6.61 2.27
CA PHE A 22 22.08 7.13 3.40
C PHE A 22 20.86 6.25 3.73
N ILE A 23 20.16 5.74 2.72
CA ILE A 23 19.04 4.81 2.92
C ILE A 23 19.51 3.51 3.58
N GLN A 24 20.65 2.97 3.17
CA GLN A 24 21.26 1.80 3.80
C GLN A 24 21.67 2.08 5.25
N LEU A 25 22.26 3.23 5.53
CA LEU A 25 22.63 3.64 6.90
C LEU A 25 21.40 3.69 7.81
N HIS A 26 20.29 4.26 7.36
CA HIS A 26 19.04 4.28 8.14
C HIS A 26 18.47 2.88 8.40
N ARG A 27 18.58 1.96 7.43
CA ARG A 27 18.14 0.57 7.62
C ARG A 27 19.03 -0.18 8.61
N ASN A 28 20.29 0.21 8.72
CA ASN A 28 21.21 -0.36 9.66
C ASN A 28 21.05 0.28 11.05
N LYS A 29 20.28 -0.38 11.92
CA LYS A 29 19.98 0.09 13.29
C LYS A 29 21.20 0.25 14.21
N THR A 30 22.40 -0.15 13.78
CA THR A 30 23.64 0.07 14.54
C THR A 30 24.32 1.40 14.18
N GLU A 31 23.90 2.06 13.10
CA GLU A 31 24.47 3.31 12.62
C GLU A 31 23.70 4.52 13.18
N PRO A 32 24.35 5.69 13.38
CA PRO A 32 23.75 6.86 14.01
C PRO A 32 23.02 7.78 13.01
N PHE A 33 22.51 7.23 11.92
CA PHE A 33 21.78 7.99 10.90
C PHE A 33 20.35 7.50 10.83
N ASP A 34 19.40 8.42 11.01
CA ASP A 34 17.98 8.13 10.92
C ASP A 34 17.28 9.19 10.06
N VAL A 35 16.49 8.75 9.08
CA VAL A 35 15.81 9.65 8.15
C VAL A 35 14.72 10.46 8.86
N GLU A 36 14.00 9.87 9.81
CA GLU A 36 12.95 10.57 10.58
C GLU A 36 13.58 11.71 11.39
N GLU A 37 14.66 11.44 12.11
CA GLU A 37 15.39 12.46 12.89
C GLU A 37 15.89 13.61 12.00
N VAL A 38 16.50 13.28 10.86
CA VAL A 38 17.00 14.28 9.90
C VAL A 38 15.84 15.16 9.37
N LEU A 39 14.70 14.56 9.05
CA LEU A 39 13.51 15.27 8.57
C LEU A 39 12.86 16.14 9.66
N GLN A 40 12.88 15.69 10.92
CA GLN A 40 12.40 16.47 12.07
C GLN A 40 13.26 17.72 12.30
N GLU A 41 14.58 17.62 12.12
CA GLU A 41 15.50 18.75 12.24
C GLU A 41 15.42 19.73 11.06
N MET A 42 14.89 19.31 9.90
CA MET A 42 14.75 20.19 8.75
C MET A 42 13.67 21.26 8.99
N ASN A 43 13.89 22.48 8.50
CA ASN A 43 12.82 23.46 8.42
C ASN A 43 11.89 23.16 7.22
N ARG A 44 10.78 23.89 7.12
CA ARG A 44 9.79 23.72 6.04
C ARG A 44 10.42 23.82 4.65
N ASP A 45 11.26 24.82 4.40
CA ASP A 45 11.85 25.06 3.09
C ASP A 45 12.82 23.94 2.69
N GLN A 46 13.58 23.41 3.66
CA GLN A 46 14.46 22.26 3.47
C GLN A 46 13.66 20.99 3.11
N ARG A 47 12.55 20.73 3.82
CA ARG A 47 11.65 19.60 3.49
C ARG A 47 11.07 19.73 2.08
N GLN A 48 10.58 20.91 1.72
CA GLN A 48 10.04 21.15 0.38
C GLN A 48 11.10 20.98 -0.71
N THR A 49 12.31 21.47 -0.47
CA THR A 49 13.45 21.28 -1.38
C THR A 49 13.79 19.81 -1.54
N LEU A 50 13.85 19.06 -0.43
CA LEU A 50 14.07 17.62 -0.45
C LEU A 50 13.02 16.88 -1.27
N TRP A 51 11.73 17.17 -1.07
CA TRP A 51 10.65 16.54 -1.83
C TRP A 51 10.72 16.86 -3.32
N GLY A 52 11.04 18.10 -3.70
CA GLY A 52 11.23 18.48 -5.10
C GLY A 52 12.39 17.73 -5.76
N LYS A 53 13.51 17.60 -5.03
CA LYS A 53 14.67 16.81 -5.45
C LYS A 53 14.34 15.33 -5.64
N LEU A 54 13.66 14.70 -4.67
CA LEU A 54 13.24 13.30 -4.76
C LEU A 54 12.21 13.05 -5.87
N SER A 55 11.27 13.98 -6.10
CA SER A 55 10.32 13.91 -7.22
C SER A 55 11.06 13.90 -8.56
N SER A 56 12.08 14.75 -8.70
CA SER A 56 12.92 14.83 -9.91
C SER A 56 13.76 13.57 -10.09
N LEU A 57 14.45 13.12 -9.03
CA LEU A 57 15.25 11.89 -9.05
C LEU A 57 14.39 10.67 -9.44
N LEU A 58 13.23 10.49 -8.81
CA LEU A 58 12.31 9.40 -9.14
C LEU A 58 11.86 9.47 -10.61
N GLN A 59 11.57 10.67 -11.10
CA GLN A 59 11.13 10.87 -12.48
C GLN A 59 12.23 10.51 -13.49
N ASP A 60 13.47 10.97 -13.26
CA ASP A 60 14.58 10.76 -14.18
C ASP A 60 14.92 9.27 -14.29
N VAL A 61 15.01 8.60 -13.15
CA VAL A 61 15.35 7.17 -13.05
C VAL A 61 14.28 6.29 -13.70
N LEU A 62 12.99 6.59 -13.48
CA LEU A 62 11.89 5.85 -14.13
C LEU A 62 11.84 6.09 -15.65
N GLN A 63 12.26 7.25 -16.14
CA GLN A 63 12.34 7.50 -17.58
C GLN A 63 13.55 6.81 -18.22
N GLU A 64 14.67 6.72 -17.51
CA GLU A 64 15.86 6.01 -17.98
C GLU A 64 15.55 4.53 -18.21
N GLU A 65 14.90 3.87 -17.24
CA GLU A 65 14.51 2.45 -17.38
C GLU A 65 13.61 2.21 -18.60
N ARG A 66 12.61 3.06 -18.84
CA ARG A 66 11.75 2.95 -20.04
C ARG A 66 12.51 3.12 -21.37
N ARG A 67 13.60 3.90 -21.37
CA ARG A 67 14.44 4.08 -22.58
C ARG A 67 15.31 2.85 -22.83
N GLU A 68 15.82 2.23 -21.77
CA GLU A 68 16.63 1.02 -21.84
C GLU A 68 15.80 -0.17 -22.31
N GLU A 69 14.61 -0.40 -21.74
CA GLU A 69 13.68 -1.47 -22.14
C GLU A 69 13.31 -1.38 -23.64
N GLY A 70 12.98 -0.19 -24.14
CA GLY A 70 12.67 0.04 -25.56
C GLY A 70 13.89 -0.08 -26.50
N SER A 71 15.11 -0.14 -25.95
CA SER A 71 16.35 -0.36 -26.71
C SER A 71 16.79 -1.82 -26.72
N GLU A 72 16.45 -2.58 -25.67
CA GLU A 72 16.69 -4.03 -25.57
C GLU A 72 15.76 -4.84 -26.47
N GLU A 73 14.50 -4.44 -26.66
CA GLU A 73 13.61 -5.01 -27.69
C GLU A 73 14.21 -4.88 -29.12
N ARG A 74 15.14 -3.94 -29.33
CA ARG A 74 15.87 -3.76 -30.60
C ARG A 74 17.20 -4.53 -30.65
N ARG A 75 17.62 -5.15 -29.54
CA ARG A 75 18.91 -5.81 -29.31
C ARG A 75 18.78 -7.33 -29.11
N GLU A 76 17.59 -7.84 -28.81
CA GLU A 76 17.28 -9.27 -28.69
C GLU A 76 17.51 -10.09 -29.99
N GLU A 77 17.80 -9.46 -31.14
CA GLU A 77 18.36 -10.16 -32.30
C GLU A 77 19.84 -10.58 -32.13
N ALA A 78 20.50 -10.21 -31.03
CA ALA A 78 21.91 -10.57 -30.80
C ALA A 78 22.23 -10.86 -29.31
N MET A 79 22.03 -12.13 -28.94
CA MET A 79 22.71 -12.88 -27.87
C MET A 79 22.32 -12.59 -26.41
N GLU A 80 21.58 -13.53 -25.82
CA GLU A 80 21.35 -13.66 -24.38
C GLU A 80 22.62 -14.10 -23.65
N VAL A 81 23.03 -13.32 -22.64
CA VAL A 81 23.88 -13.82 -21.56
C VAL A 81 23.21 -13.42 -20.25
N GLU A 82 22.62 -14.41 -19.58
CA GLU A 82 22.10 -14.26 -18.22
C GLU A 82 23.23 -13.86 -17.26
N ALA A 83 23.11 -12.66 -16.68
CA ALA A 83 23.86 -12.27 -15.48
C ALA A 83 22.90 -12.19 -14.29
N ALA A 84 23.26 -12.88 -13.21
CA ALA A 84 22.46 -12.99 -12.00
C ALA A 84 22.39 -11.65 -11.23
N ALA A 85 21.19 -11.04 -11.26
CA ALA A 85 20.51 -10.20 -10.27
C ALA A 85 21.36 -9.25 -9.39
N ASP A 86 21.63 -8.05 -9.92
CA ASP A 86 21.53 -6.82 -9.13
C ASP A 86 20.05 -6.37 -9.19
N PRO A 87 19.33 -6.14 -8.08
CA PRO A 87 18.03 -5.48 -8.17
C PRO A 87 18.25 -4.15 -8.90
N SER A 88 17.52 -3.93 -10.01
CA SER A 88 17.76 -2.77 -10.89
C SER A 88 17.99 -1.51 -10.06
N HIS A 89 19.00 -0.73 -10.42
CA HIS A 89 19.38 0.48 -9.70
C HIS A 89 18.14 1.38 -9.43
N VAL A 90 17.22 1.41 -10.38
CA VAL A 90 15.90 2.03 -10.27
C VAL A 90 15.07 1.50 -9.11
N ARG A 91 14.97 0.17 -8.93
CA ARG A 91 14.23 -0.42 -7.81
C ARG A 91 14.76 0.06 -6.46
N SER A 92 16.09 0.16 -6.32
CA SER A 92 16.71 0.66 -5.09
C SER A 92 16.36 2.14 -4.83
N VAL A 93 16.32 2.95 -5.90
CA VAL A 93 15.89 4.36 -5.83
C VAL A 93 14.41 4.46 -5.46
N VAL A 94 13.53 3.72 -6.13
CA VAL A 94 12.08 3.73 -5.86
C VAL A 94 11.80 3.33 -4.41
N ASP A 95 12.47 2.29 -3.91
CA ASP A 95 12.38 1.82 -2.52
C ASP A 95 12.89 2.88 -1.52
N GLY A 96 14.03 3.52 -1.82
CA GLY A 96 14.56 4.62 -1.03
C GLY A 96 13.64 5.85 -0.98
N VAL A 97 13.12 6.28 -2.13
CA VAL A 97 12.18 7.40 -2.24
C VAL A 97 10.87 7.10 -1.49
N THR A 98 10.36 5.87 -1.63
CA THR A 98 9.16 5.41 -0.90
C THR A 98 9.36 5.50 0.62
N LEU A 99 10.54 5.10 1.11
CA LEU A 99 10.91 5.20 2.52
C LEU A 99 10.91 6.67 2.98
N VAL A 100 11.63 7.54 2.27
CA VAL A 100 11.73 8.96 2.67
C VAL A 100 10.36 9.65 2.60
N ALA A 101 9.51 9.29 1.63
CA ALA A 101 8.14 9.79 1.55
C ALA A 101 7.31 9.34 2.77
N ALA A 102 7.42 8.09 3.19
CA ALA A 102 6.72 7.58 4.37
C ALA A 102 7.18 8.28 5.67
N GLU A 103 8.48 8.49 5.82
CA GLU A 103 9.05 9.23 6.96
C GLU A 103 8.67 10.71 6.93
N SER A 104 8.59 11.30 5.73
CA SER A 104 8.13 12.69 5.53
C SER A 104 6.69 12.90 6.02
N LEU A 105 5.82 11.89 5.85
CA LEU A 105 4.45 11.98 6.37
C LEU A 105 4.42 12.09 7.89
N LYS A 106 5.35 11.48 8.63
CA LYS A 106 5.34 11.54 10.11
C LYS A 106 5.63 12.94 10.63
N VAL A 107 6.45 13.70 9.92
CA VAL A 107 6.89 15.05 10.30
C VAL A 107 6.09 16.17 9.64
N LEU A 108 5.21 15.84 8.69
CA LEU A 108 4.38 16.80 7.96
C LEU A 108 3.42 17.51 8.92
N GLN A 109 3.51 18.85 8.96
CA GLN A 109 2.66 19.69 9.81
C GLN A 109 1.43 20.22 9.06
N ASP A 110 0.38 20.57 9.81
CA ASP A 110 -0.84 21.13 9.26
C ASP A 110 -0.58 22.45 8.53
N GLY A 111 -1.10 22.58 7.30
CA GLY A 111 -0.93 23.78 6.46
C GLY A 111 0.40 23.86 5.70
N GLU A 112 1.31 22.89 5.85
CA GLU A 112 2.48 22.80 4.99
C GLU A 112 2.08 22.46 3.54
N THR A 113 2.79 23.03 2.57
CA THR A 113 2.61 22.68 1.16
C THR A 113 3.43 21.45 0.84
N TYR A 114 2.77 20.40 0.35
CA TYR A 114 3.35 19.08 0.06
C TYR A 114 3.19 18.67 -1.40
N SER A 115 3.14 19.62 -2.34
CA SER A 115 2.88 19.34 -3.77
C SER A 115 3.86 18.35 -4.38
N SER A 116 5.16 18.49 -4.11
CA SER A 116 6.17 17.54 -4.61
C SER A 116 6.06 16.16 -3.95
N LEU A 117 5.61 16.09 -2.70
CA LEU A 117 5.34 14.81 -2.03
C LEU A 117 4.10 14.13 -2.63
N LEU A 118 3.08 14.91 -3.03
CA LEU A 118 1.92 14.43 -3.78
C LEU A 118 2.35 13.86 -5.15
N GLU A 119 3.22 14.56 -5.89
CA GLU A 119 3.78 14.06 -7.15
C GLU A 119 4.54 12.73 -6.96
N ILE A 120 5.31 12.60 -5.87
CA ILE A 120 6.02 11.36 -5.55
C ILE A 120 5.02 10.21 -5.37
N ILE A 121 3.98 10.37 -4.54
CA ILE A 121 3.01 9.29 -4.33
C ILE A 121 2.22 8.96 -5.60
N HIS A 122 1.91 9.92 -6.47
CA HIS A 122 1.32 9.63 -7.78
C HIS A 122 2.22 8.73 -8.62
N ARG A 123 3.51 9.07 -8.76
CA ARG A 123 4.46 8.24 -9.53
C ARG A 123 4.61 6.84 -8.95
N LEU A 124 4.69 6.73 -7.63
CA LEU A 124 4.78 5.43 -6.95
C LEU A 124 3.48 4.62 -7.11
N HIS A 125 2.33 5.29 -7.07
CA HIS A 125 1.03 4.68 -7.28
C HIS A 125 0.86 4.16 -8.71
N ASP A 126 1.33 4.88 -9.73
CA ASP A 126 1.35 4.39 -11.11
C ASP A 126 2.12 3.05 -11.23
N LEU A 127 3.21 2.87 -10.47
CA LEU A 127 3.94 1.60 -10.44
C LEU A 127 3.11 0.45 -9.86
N LEU A 128 2.20 0.71 -8.93
CA LEU A 128 1.29 -0.32 -8.41
C LEU A 128 0.31 -0.82 -9.48
N GLU A 129 -0.08 0.04 -10.42
CA GLU A 129 -1.00 -0.32 -11.50
C GLU A 129 -0.32 -1.12 -12.62
N LEU A 130 0.97 -0.86 -12.85
CA LEU A 130 1.74 -1.44 -13.94
C LEU A 130 2.36 -2.81 -13.61
N GLN A 131 2.50 -3.18 -12.33
CA GLN A 131 3.41 -4.26 -11.93
C GLN A 131 2.70 -5.59 -11.58
N PRO A 132 3.12 -6.74 -12.16
CA PRO A 132 2.64 -8.05 -11.73
C PRO A 132 3.23 -8.47 -10.38
N VAL A 133 2.53 -9.39 -9.70
CA VAL A 133 2.67 -9.91 -8.33
C VAL A 133 4.09 -10.30 -7.84
N SER A 134 5.11 -10.31 -8.70
CA SER A 134 6.50 -10.75 -8.41
C SER A 134 7.24 -9.87 -7.40
N GLU A 135 6.91 -8.57 -7.29
CA GLU A 135 7.66 -7.59 -6.48
C GLU A 135 7.02 -7.29 -5.12
N ALA A 136 6.66 -8.36 -4.41
CA ALA A 136 5.89 -8.27 -3.17
C ALA A 136 6.44 -7.30 -2.10
N PRO A 137 7.77 -7.16 -1.87
CA PRO A 137 8.28 -6.25 -0.84
C PRO A 137 8.10 -4.77 -1.16
N LEU A 138 8.46 -4.32 -2.37
CA LEU A 138 8.35 -2.91 -2.78
C LEU A 138 6.88 -2.49 -2.89
N GLN A 139 6.06 -3.33 -3.51
CA GLN A 139 4.61 -3.13 -3.57
C GLN A 139 4.02 -2.92 -2.17
N LEU A 140 4.47 -3.70 -1.17
CA LEU A 140 4.00 -3.55 0.21
C LEU A 140 4.39 -2.20 0.82
N GLN A 141 5.57 -1.66 0.52
CA GLN A 141 5.99 -0.35 1.03
C GLN A 141 5.17 0.78 0.41
N ILE A 142 4.92 0.73 -0.90
CA ILE A 142 4.09 1.73 -1.58
C ILE A 142 2.64 1.65 -1.06
N LEU A 143 2.10 0.44 -0.82
CA LEU A 143 0.79 0.27 -0.18
C LEU A 143 0.75 0.87 1.23
N ARG A 144 1.80 0.68 2.04
CA ARG A 144 1.89 1.30 3.37
C ARG A 144 1.93 2.82 3.29
N LEU A 145 2.59 3.38 2.28
CA LEU A 145 2.56 4.82 2.01
C LEU A 145 1.14 5.29 1.68
N CYS A 146 0.40 4.55 0.84
CA CYS A 146 -1.01 4.83 0.55
C CYS A 146 -1.89 4.75 1.81
N ASP A 147 -1.68 3.74 2.67
CA ASP A 147 -2.38 3.60 3.95
C ASP A 147 -2.11 4.80 4.87
N ALA A 148 -0.86 5.26 4.93
CA ALA A 148 -0.47 6.42 5.73
C ALA A 148 -1.05 7.73 5.17
N TRP A 149 -1.08 7.87 3.84
CA TRP A 149 -1.70 9.00 3.14
C TRP A 149 -3.19 9.09 3.43
N TRP A 150 -3.88 7.95 3.39
CA TRP A 150 -5.29 7.82 3.75
C TRP A 150 -5.55 8.28 5.18
N LYS A 151 -4.78 7.76 6.15
CA LYS A 151 -4.95 8.06 7.58
C LYS A 151 -4.67 9.53 7.93
N LYS A 152 -3.82 10.21 7.14
CA LYS A 152 -3.54 11.63 7.31
C LYS A 152 -4.54 12.56 6.62
N ASP A 153 -5.57 12.02 5.96
CA ASP A 153 -6.62 12.80 5.32
C ASP A 153 -6.07 13.80 4.29
N LEU A 154 -5.06 13.39 3.53
CA LEU A 154 -4.37 14.25 2.57
C LEU A 154 -5.14 14.36 1.24
N LYS A 155 -4.74 15.33 0.41
CA LYS A 155 -5.31 15.52 -0.93
C LYS A 155 -5.26 14.22 -1.74
N GLU A 156 -6.36 13.94 -2.45
CA GLU A 156 -6.51 12.76 -3.31
C GLU A 156 -6.42 11.41 -2.59
N LYS A 157 -6.63 11.38 -1.26
CA LYS A 157 -6.66 10.12 -0.49
C LYS A 157 -7.58 9.06 -1.10
N GLU A 158 -8.71 9.45 -1.69
CA GLU A 158 -9.67 8.52 -2.30
C GLU A 158 -9.05 7.70 -3.43
N THR A 159 -8.19 8.31 -4.24
CA THR A 159 -7.48 7.64 -5.33
C THR A 159 -6.55 6.55 -4.77
N PHE A 160 -5.69 6.92 -3.82
CA PHE A 160 -4.70 6.00 -3.26
C PHE A 160 -5.34 4.93 -2.36
N GLY A 161 -6.34 5.32 -1.57
CA GLY A 161 -7.12 4.42 -0.71
C GLY A 161 -7.87 3.37 -1.52
N ARG A 162 -8.48 3.76 -2.65
CA ARG A 162 -9.15 2.83 -3.57
C ARG A 162 -8.19 1.78 -4.12
N SER A 163 -7.06 2.17 -4.69
CA SER A 163 -6.11 1.19 -5.24
C SER A 163 -5.51 0.31 -4.14
N ALA A 164 -5.18 0.88 -2.98
CA ALA A 164 -4.70 0.10 -1.84
C ALA A 164 -5.72 -0.94 -1.37
N MET A 165 -7.01 -0.59 -1.34
CA MET A 165 -8.09 -1.51 -0.99
C MET A 165 -8.27 -2.63 -2.04
N ILE A 166 -8.24 -2.30 -3.33
CA ILE A 166 -8.31 -3.30 -4.42
C ILE A 166 -7.16 -4.31 -4.32
N ILE A 167 -5.94 -3.82 -4.12
CA ILE A 167 -4.75 -4.67 -4.04
C ILE A 167 -4.80 -5.53 -2.78
N ALA A 168 -5.20 -4.96 -1.63
CA ALA A 168 -5.35 -5.71 -0.38
C ALA A 168 -6.43 -6.81 -0.50
N LEU A 169 -7.59 -6.50 -1.11
CA LEU A 169 -8.63 -7.48 -1.41
C LEU A 169 -8.10 -8.58 -2.33
N THR A 170 -7.40 -8.23 -3.40
CA THR A 170 -6.83 -9.21 -4.33
C THR A 170 -5.85 -10.14 -3.61
N LYS A 171 -4.88 -9.59 -2.88
CA LYS A 171 -3.87 -10.36 -2.13
C LYS A 171 -4.48 -11.23 -1.04
N SER A 172 -5.54 -10.76 -0.38
CA SER A 172 -6.27 -11.56 0.61
C SER A 172 -6.84 -12.86 0.01
N PHE A 173 -7.09 -12.87 -1.31
CA PHE A 173 -7.62 -14.02 -1.99
C PHE A 173 -6.54 -15.04 -2.38
N ASP A 174 -5.32 -14.58 -2.61
CA ASP A 174 -4.22 -15.45 -3.05
C ASP A 174 -3.38 -15.99 -1.89
N LEU A 175 -3.33 -15.26 -0.77
CA LEU A 175 -2.49 -15.61 0.37
C LEU A 175 -3.09 -16.74 1.24
N LYS A 176 -2.24 -17.69 1.65
CA LYS A 176 -2.59 -18.74 2.64
C LYS A 176 -2.97 -18.18 4.00
N LYS A 177 -2.44 -17.02 4.38
CA LYS A 177 -2.67 -16.32 5.65
C LYS A 177 -3.02 -14.86 5.37
N PRO A 178 -4.28 -14.54 5.03
CA PRO A 178 -4.67 -13.22 4.55
C PRO A 178 -4.90 -12.17 5.64
N GLY A 179 -4.69 -12.51 6.92
CA GLY A 179 -5.08 -11.66 8.06
C GLY A 179 -4.59 -10.22 7.98
N THR A 180 -3.32 -9.99 7.58
CA THR A 180 -2.78 -8.64 7.42
C THR A 180 -3.51 -7.84 6.35
N GLU A 181 -3.83 -8.45 5.22
CA GLU A 181 -4.53 -7.75 4.13
C GLU A 181 -6.01 -7.53 4.48
N ILE A 182 -6.65 -8.45 5.19
CA ILE A 182 -8.01 -8.25 5.73
C ILE A 182 -8.05 -7.04 6.67
N GLN A 183 -7.07 -6.93 7.57
CA GLN A 183 -6.95 -5.77 8.48
C GLN A 183 -6.70 -4.46 7.73
N ARG A 184 -5.94 -4.50 6.63
CA ARG A 184 -5.76 -3.33 5.76
C ARG A 184 -7.06 -2.91 5.09
N VAL A 185 -7.78 -3.84 4.47
CA VAL A 185 -9.11 -3.60 3.86
C VAL A 185 -10.05 -2.94 4.87
N TRP A 186 -10.04 -3.43 6.11
CA TRP A 186 -10.79 -2.80 7.21
C TRP A 186 -10.40 -1.35 7.48
N SER A 187 -9.09 -1.08 7.59
CA SER A 187 -8.59 0.26 7.87
C SER A 187 -8.94 1.27 6.77
N LEU A 188 -9.20 0.79 5.56
CA LEU A 188 -9.59 1.56 4.38
C LEU A 188 -11.10 1.54 4.11
N ARG A 189 -11.94 0.95 4.97
CA ARG A 189 -13.38 0.75 4.69
C ARG A 189 -14.14 2.01 4.29
N GLU A 190 -13.72 3.17 4.80
CA GLU A 190 -14.35 4.46 4.51
C GLU A 190 -14.24 4.84 3.02
N VAL A 191 -13.31 4.25 2.27
CA VAL A 191 -13.25 4.32 0.79
C VAL A 191 -14.59 3.88 0.17
N LEU A 192 -15.27 2.90 0.76
CA LEU A 192 -16.55 2.40 0.26
C LEU A 192 -17.63 3.49 0.22
N LEU A 193 -17.59 4.44 1.16
CA LEU A 193 -18.57 5.53 1.22
C LEU A 193 -18.46 6.49 0.03
N GLY A 194 -17.30 6.56 -0.62
CA GLY A 194 -17.03 7.43 -1.77
C GLY A 194 -17.25 6.77 -3.14
N LEU A 195 -17.61 5.49 -3.20
CA LEU A 195 -17.72 4.75 -4.47
C LEU A 195 -19.04 5.02 -5.19
N ASP A 196 -18.96 5.34 -6.48
CA ASP A 196 -20.09 5.18 -7.40
C ASP A 196 -20.20 3.73 -7.84
N TYR A 197 -21.09 3.00 -7.20
CA TYR A 197 -21.30 1.59 -7.44
C TYR A 197 -22.05 1.23 -8.73
N THR A 198 -22.55 2.25 -9.45
CA THR A 198 -23.14 2.08 -10.77
C THR A 198 -22.10 2.26 -11.88
N SER A 199 -20.94 2.82 -11.57
CA SER A 199 -19.85 3.02 -12.53
C SER A 199 -19.14 1.71 -12.86
N GLU A 200 -18.89 1.49 -14.16
CA GLU A 200 -18.08 0.37 -14.64
C GLU A 200 -16.64 0.43 -14.11
N ASP A 201 -16.12 1.62 -13.76
CA ASP A 201 -14.78 1.77 -13.19
C ASP A 201 -14.66 1.03 -11.84
N ASN A 202 -15.77 0.90 -11.11
CA ASN A 202 -15.80 0.25 -9.80
C ASN A 202 -16.15 -1.24 -9.86
N LYS A 203 -16.34 -1.80 -11.05
CA LYS A 203 -16.73 -3.20 -11.23
C LYS A 203 -15.73 -4.18 -10.60
N GLN A 204 -14.43 -3.94 -10.75
CA GLN A 204 -13.41 -4.79 -10.13
C GLN A 204 -13.52 -4.78 -8.60
N MET A 205 -13.65 -3.60 -8.00
CA MET A 205 -13.84 -3.46 -6.55
C MET A 205 -15.09 -4.24 -6.12
N MET A 206 -16.18 -4.09 -6.86
CA MET A 206 -17.45 -4.77 -6.57
C MET A 206 -17.35 -6.29 -6.67
N ASP A 207 -16.70 -6.81 -7.70
CA ASP A 207 -16.51 -8.24 -7.87
C ASP A 207 -15.62 -8.82 -6.76
N LEU A 208 -14.60 -8.08 -6.32
CA LEU A 208 -13.74 -8.47 -5.20
C LEU A 208 -14.50 -8.47 -3.88
N LEU A 209 -15.28 -7.42 -3.61
CA LEU A 209 -16.08 -7.35 -2.40
C LEU A 209 -17.14 -8.48 -2.38
N LEU A 210 -17.79 -8.81 -3.51
CA LEU A 210 -18.72 -9.94 -3.60
C LEU A 210 -18.02 -11.28 -3.30
N LYS A 211 -16.76 -11.45 -3.72
CA LYS A 211 -15.95 -12.64 -3.39
C LYS A 211 -15.65 -12.77 -1.90
N CYS A 212 -15.64 -11.68 -1.12
CA CYS A 212 -15.44 -11.75 0.34
C CYS A 212 -16.48 -12.67 1.02
N PHE A 213 -17.74 -12.69 0.54
CA PHE A 213 -18.79 -13.56 1.11
C PHE A 213 -18.53 -15.05 0.95
N GLN A 214 -17.73 -15.42 -0.03
CA GLN A 214 -17.38 -16.82 -0.27
C GLN A 214 -16.25 -17.28 0.66
N ARG A 215 -15.70 -16.38 1.50
CA ARG A 215 -14.55 -16.63 2.36
C ARG A 215 -14.88 -16.39 3.82
N PRO A 216 -15.01 -17.46 4.64
CA PRO A 216 -15.27 -17.34 6.07
C PRO A 216 -14.28 -16.46 6.82
N ALA A 217 -13.03 -16.31 6.35
CA ALA A 217 -12.03 -15.43 6.97
C ALA A 217 -12.43 -13.95 6.99
N PHE A 218 -13.28 -13.50 6.06
CA PHE A 218 -13.82 -12.15 6.01
C PHE A 218 -15.07 -11.96 6.86
N LEU A 219 -15.68 -13.06 7.31
CA LEU A 219 -16.95 -13.07 8.03
C LEU A 219 -16.77 -13.48 9.50
N ARG A 220 -15.71 -14.22 9.83
CA ARG A 220 -15.45 -14.77 11.15
C ARG A 220 -14.81 -13.76 12.09
N ASN A 221 -15.36 -13.67 13.29
CA ASN A 221 -14.73 -13.09 14.46
C ASN A 221 -13.64 -14.05 14.97
N ASP A 222 -12.49 -13.54 15.40
CA ASP A 222 -11.38 -14.37 15.92
C ASP A 222 -11.74 -15.09 17.24
N ASP A 223 -12.94 -14.85 17.77
CA ASP A 223 -13.48 -15.44 19.00
C ASP A 223 -13.80 -16.94 18.90
N GLU A 224 -13.88 -17.53 17.70
CA GLU A 224 -14.06 -18.99 17.52
C GLU A 224 -12.77 -19.82 17.70
N LYS A 225 -11.65 -19.24 18.15
CA LYS A 225 -10.49 -20.04 18.63
C LYS A 225 -10.70 -20.56 20.06
N GLY A 226 -11.82 -21.24 20.26
CA GLY A 226 -12.09 -22.03 21.45
C GLY A 226 -11.44 -23.41 21.37
N ASN A 227 -10.39 -23.60 22.18
CA ASN A 227 -9.80 -24.86 22.66
C ASN A 227 -8.85 -25.66 21.75
N VAL A 228 -7.55 -25.28 21.71
CA VAL A 228 -6.45 -26.19 22.08
C VAL A 228 -5.29 -25.41 22.73
N LYS A 229 -5.10 -25.66 24.03
CA LYS A 229 -3.89 -25.55 24.90
C LYS A 229 -2.97 -24.31 24.76
N ARG A 230 -3.05 -23.48 25.82
CA ARG A 230 -2.09 -22.42 26.21
C ARG A 230 -0.65 -22.93 26.36
N LYS A 231 0.32 -22.22 25.75
CA LYS A 231 1.49 -21.58 26.41
C LYS A 231 2.54 -21.11 25.38
N LYS A 232 2.67 -19.80 25.20
CA LYS A 232 3.92 -19.04 25.41
C LYS A 232 3.61 -17.54 25.25
N VAL A 233 4.11 -16.76 26.19
CA VAL A 233 3.89 -15.31 26.33
C VAL A 233 4.62 -14.60 25.20
N GLN A 234 3.85 -13.89 24.38
CA GLN A 234 4.31 -12.74 23.62
C GLN A 234 3.17 -11.74 23.72
N ILE A 235 3.42 -10.60 24.36
CA ILE A 235 2.47 -9.51 24.46
C ILE A 235 2.39 -8.91 23.04
N MET A 236 1.51 -9.48 22.22
CA MET A 236 0.91 -8.79 21.09
C MET A 236 -0.46 -8.34 21.58
N GLU A 237 -0.77 -7.06 21.35
CA GLU A 237 -2.11 -6.50 21.51
C GLU A 237 -3.17 -7.51 21.09
N LYS A 238 -4.17 -7.71 21.97
CA LYS A 238 -5.39 -8.43 21.62
C LYS A 238 -6.05 -7.68 20.47
N ILE A 239 -5.89 -8.19 19.26
CA ILE A 239 -6.62 -7.72 18.08
C ILE A 239 -8.07 -8.16 18.28
N GLU A 240 -8.93 -7.21 18.66
CA GLU A 240 -10.37 -7.40 18.64
C GLU A 240 -10.84 -7.56 17.19
N SER A 241 -11.57 -8.63 16.90
CA SER A 241 -12.32 -8.78 15.65
C SER A 241 -13.45 -7.75 15.56
N LYS A 242 -13.60 -7.10 14.41
CA LYS A 242 -14.59 -6.03 14.18
C LYS A 242 -15.30 -6.29 12.85
N PRO A 243 -16.57 -6.73 12.87
CA PRO A 243 -17.36 -7.07 11.68
C PRO A 243 -18.24 -5.92 11.16
N ASP A 244 -18.08 -4.69 11.66
CA ASP A 244 -18.89 -3.54 11.22
C ASP A 244 -18.74 -3.27 9.71
N LEU A 245 -17.57 -3.43 9.10
CA LEU A 245 -17.37 -3.42 7.64
C LEU A 245 -18.14 -4.52 6.92
N ALA A 246 -18.22 -5.74 7.48
CA ALA A 246 -19.03 -6.78 6.87
C ALA A 246 -20.52 -6.37 6.90
N LEU A 247 -20.95 -5.67 7.95
CA LEU A 247 -22.31 -5.19 8.13
C LEU A 247 -22.62 -3.93 7.30
N ASP A 248 -21.74 -2.93 7.27
CA ASP A 248 -21.80 -1.75 6.41
C ASP A 248 -21.86 -2.19 4.95
N TYR A 249 -21.02 -3.17 4.59
CA TYR A 249 -21.03 -3.74 3.25
C TYR A 249 -22.28 -4.60 2.99
N LEU A 250 -22.78 -5.38 3.95
CA LEU A 250 -24.04 -6.13 3.82
C LEU A 250 -25.27 -5.22 3.73
N GLU A 251 -25.34 -4.19 4.57
CA GLU A 251 -26.37 -3.16 4.54
C GLU A 251 -26.39 -2.50 3.17
N TYR A 252 -25.23 -2.10 2.67
CA TYR A 252 -25.06 -1.57 1.33
C TYR A 252 -25.57 -2.56 0.25
N LEU A 253 -25.20 -3.84 0.30
CA LEU A 253 -25.63 -4.82 -0.70
C LEU A 253 -27.13 -5.09 -0.70
N PHE A 254 -27.77 -5.08 0.47
CA PHE A 254 -29.20 -5.33 0.57
C PHE A 254 -30.04 -4.09 0.28
N THR A 255 -29.49 -2.90 0.45
CA THR A 255 -30.16 -1.61 0.16
C THR A 255 -30.08 -1.21 -1.31
N HIS A 256 -29.14 -1.75 -2.10
CA HIS A 256 -28.94 -1.41 -3.51
C HIS A 256 -29.38 -2.54 -4.45
N SER A 257 -30.29 -2.23 -5.39
CA SER A 257 -30.98 -3.26 -6.19
C SER A 257 -30.07 -4.06 -7.13
N SER A 258 -29.10 -3.42 -7.77
CA SER A 258 -28.16 -4.07 -8.72
C SER A 258 -27.19 -5.04 -8.04
N THR A 259 -26.85 -4.78 -6.79
CA THR A 259 -25.97 -5.62 -5.97
C THR A 259 -26.75 -6.68 -5.21
N ARG A 260 -27.96 -6.36 -4.78
CA ARG A 260 -28.89 -7.29 -4.13
C ARG A 260 -29.17 -8.50 -5.03
N GLU A 261 -29.39 -8.29 -6.33
CA GLU A 261 -29.60 -9.41 -7.28
C GLU A 261 -28.40 -10.36 -7.32
N LYS A 262 -27.18 -9.84 -7.36
CA LYS A 262 -25.95 -10.66 -7.34
C LYS A 262 -25.75 -11.44 -6.04
N VAL A 263 -26.19 -10.88 -4.91
CA VAL A 263 -26.18 -11.55 -3.61
C VAL A 263 -27.28 -12.61 -3.53
N LEU A 264 -28.46 -12.35 -4.10
CA LEU A 264 -29.57 -13.29 -4.19
C LEU A 264 -29.30 -14.45 -5.16
N ASP A 265 -28.42 -14.24 -6.15
CA ASP A 265 -27.92 -15.28 -7.06
C ASP A 265 -26.92 -16.24 -6.40
N LEU A 266 -26.48 -15.97 -5.16
CA LEU A 266 -25.63 -16.90 -4.42
C LEU A 266 -26.38 -18.18 -4.08
N ASP A 267 -25.70 -19.31 -4.18
CA ASP A 267 -26.30 -20.60 -3.83
C ASP A 267 -26.78 -20.62 -2.36
N GLN A 268 -27.89 -21.34 -2.12
CA GLN A 268 -28.55 -21.37 -0.81
C GLN A 268 -27.63 -21.86 0.32
N ARG A 269 -26.61 -22.66 0.01
CA ARG A 269 -25.65 -23.13 1.01
C ARG A 269 -24.75 -22.00 1.49
N LYS A 270 -24.26 -21.14 0.58
CA LYS A 270 -23.48 -19.95 0.91
C LYS A 270 -24.30 -18.93 1.68
N LEU A 271 -25.57 -18.71 1.29
CA LEU A 271 -26.48 -17.84 2.04
C LEU A 271 -26.75 -18.37 3.45
N THR A 272 -26.92 -19.68 3.62
CA THR A 272 -27.10 -20.31 4.94
C THR A 272 -25.84 -20.18 5.80
N GLN A 273 -24.65 -20.35 5.21
CA GLN A 273 -23.39 -20.12 5.92
C GLN A 273 -23.25 -18.66 6.36
N LEU A 274 -23.57 -17.71 5.47
CA LEU A 274 -23.56 -16.29 5.77
C LEU A 274 -24.52 -15.96 6.93
N HIS A 275 -25.77 -16.43 6.84
CA HIS A 275 -26.77 -16.26 7.88
C HIS A 275 -26.29 -16.79 9.23
N LYS A 276 -25.71 -17.99 9.25
CA LYS A 276 -25.17 -18.59 10.48
C LYS A 276 -24.04 -17.78 11.09
N VAL A 277 -23.16 -17.22 10.26
CA VAL A 277 -22.07 -16.35 10.75
C VAL A 277 -22.62 -15.04 11.31
N LEU A 278 -23.64 -14.45 10.67
CA LEU A 278 -24.30 -13.22 11.14
C LEU A 278 -25.16 -13.44 12.40
N GLU A 279 -25.84 -14.57 12.52
CA GLU A 279 -26.61 -14.93 13.72
C GLU A 279 -25.70 -15.06 14.94
N ASN A 280 -24.51 -15.64 14.76
CA ASN A 280 -23.52 -15.81 15.82
C ASN A 280 -22.79 -14.51 16.19
N TRP A 281 -23.00 -13.41 15.47
CA TRP A 281 -22.31 -12.15 15.73
C TRP A 281 -22.95 -11.33 16.87
N ARG A 282 -24.26 -11.47 17.08
CA ARG A 282 -25.01 -10.63 18.03
C ARG A 282 -25.10 -11.20 19.45
N VAL A 283 -24.37 -12.27 19.76
CA VAL A 283 -24.44 -13.04 21.02
C VAL A 283 -23.12 -13.01 21.76
#